data_AF-A0A954K468-F1
#
_entry.id   AF-A0A954K468-F1
#
_cell.length_a   1.000
_cell.length_b   1.000
_cell.length_c   1.000
_cell.angle_alpha   90.00
_cell.angle_beta   90.00
_cell.angle_gamma   90.00
#
_symmetry.space_group_name_H-M   'P 1'
#
loop_
_entity.id
_entity.type
_entity.pdbx_description
1 polymer ?
#
loop_
_entity_poly.entity_id
_entity_poly.type
_entity_poly.pdbx_seq_one_letter_code
_entity_poly.pdbx_strand_id
1 'polypeptide(L)'
;MSDRYDVNVALGPRSYHISVVSDQFSQFAETLETWMNQNPAFRNSVAEGNKTAFIITDRNLAALHTPKIEKSLAARGWKSKTAVIEAGEKSKSLTVISSLYDQLVEIKA
;
A
#
# COMPACT_ATOMS: atom_id res chain seq x y z
N MET A 1 0.23 -23.10 -12.83
CA MET A 1 0.18 -21.75 -13.43
C MET A 1 -0.61 -20.89 -12.45
N SER A 2 -0.05 -19.77 -11.98
CA SER A 2 -0.84 -18.82 -11.18
C SER A 2 -1.70 -18.04 -12.17
N ASP A 3 -3.01 -18.21 -12.10
CA ASP A 3 -3.92 -17.39 -12.88
C ASP A 3 -3.75 -15.92 -12.45
N ARG A 4 -3.56 -15.04 -13.42
CA ARG A 4 -3.46 -13.59 -13.24
C ARG A 4 -4.49 -12.94 -14.15
N TYR A 5 -5.36 -12.13 -13.55
CA TYR A 5 -6.35 -11.34 -14.27
C TYR A 5 -6.11 -9.86 -14.02
N ASP A 6 -5.98 -9.11 -15.10
CA ASP A 6 -5.65 -7.70 -15.07
C ASP A 6 -6.86 -6.91 -15.59
N VAL A 7 -7.40 -6.02 -14.76
CA VAL A 7 -8.60 -5.21 -15.05
C VAL A 7 -8.20 -3.74 -15.07
N ASN A 8 -8.41 -3.09 -16.21
CA ASN A 8 -8.26 -1.64 -16.33
C ASN A 8 -9.60 -0.96 -16.01
N VAL A 9 -9.57 -0.01 -15.08
CA VAL A 9 -10.75 0.73 -14.63
C VAL A 9 -10.55 2.21 -14.93
N ALA A 10 -11.48 2.82 -15.66
CA ALA A 10 -11.54 4.26 -15.89
C ALA A 10 -12.81 4.82 -15.24
N LEU A 11 -12.64 5.64 -14.20
CA LEU A 11 -13.73 6.26 -13.43
C LEU A 11 -13.49 7.76 -13.28
N GLY A 12 -14.36 8.55 -13.91
CA GLY A 12 -14.19 10.00 -13.99
C GLY A 12 -12.87 10.37 -14.67
N PRO A 13 -12.07 11.30 -14.12
CA PRO A 13 -10.82 11.74 -14.74
C PRO A 13 -9.62 10.81 -14.45
N ARG A 14 -9.81 9.71 -13.70
CA ARG A 14 -8.73 8.82 -13.27
C ARG A 14 -8.90 7.43 -13.83
N SER A 15 -7.78 6.78 -14.09
CA SER A 15 -7.71 5.36 -14.38
C SER A 15 -6.75 4.66 -13.41
N TYR A 16 -7.03 3.39 -13.13
CA TYR A 16 -6.17 2.56 -12.32
C TYR A 16 -6.31 1.09 -12.73
N HIS A 17 -5.32 0.31 -12.30
CA HIS A 17 -5.21 -1.09 -12.65
C HIS A 17 -5.48 -1.97 -11.42
N ILE A 18 -6.26 -3.03 -11.60
CA ILE A 18 -6.48 -4.07 -10.58
C ILE A 18 -5.86 -5.36 -11.10
N SER A 19 -4.91 -5.92 -10.37
CA SER A 19 -4.43 -7.29 -10.63
C SER A 19 -5.02 -8.24 -9.61
N VAL A 20 -5.74 -9.24 -10.10
CA VAL A 20 -6.26 -10.36 -9.32
C VAL A 20 -5.29 -11.52 -9.48
N VAL A 21 -4.67 -11.90 -8.37
CA VAL A 21 -3.61 -12.91 -8.30
C VAL A 21 -3.79 -13.77 -7.05
N SER A 22 -3.24 -14.98 -7.08
CA SER A 22 -3.27 -15.91 -5.93
C SER A 22 -1.92 -15.96 -5.22
N ASP A 23 -1.94 -15.87 -3.88
CA ASP A 23 -0.78 -16.09 -3.00
C ASP A 23 0.44 -15.16 -3.21
N GLN A 24 0.26 -13.98 -3.81
CA GLN A 24 1.38 -13.09 -4.17
C GLN A 24 1.72 -11.99 -3.14
N PHE A 25 1.32 -12.11 -1.86
CA PHE A 25 1.68 -11.10 -0.85
C PHE A 25 3.19 -10.95 -0.64
N SER A 26 3.98 -12.00 -0.88
CA SER A 26 5.45 -11.91 -0.86
C SER A 26 6.02 -11.07 -2.00
N GLN A 27 5.32 -10.97 -3.13
CA GLN A 27 5.68 -10.21 -4.33
C GLN A 27 4.94 -8.86 -4.38
N PHE A 28 4.32 -8.45 -3.28
CA PHE A 28 3.49 -7.24 -3.23
C PHE A 28 4.23 -6.00 -3.76
N ALA A 29 5.46 -5.75 -3.30
CA ALA A 29 6.21 -4.56 -3.68
C ALA A 29 6.60 -4.54 -5.17
N GLU A 30 6.86 -5.70 -5.77
CA GLU A 30 7.12 -5.83 -7.21
C GLU A 30 5.87 -5.48 -8.04
N THR A 31 4.71 -6.01 -7.63
CA THR A 31 3.43 -5.69 -8.27
C THR A 31 3.10 -4.21 -8.13
N LEU A 32 3.30 -3.65 -6.94
CA LEU A 32 3.07 -2.24 -6.65
C LEU A 32 3.97 -1.33 -7.52
N GLU A 33 5.26 -1.62 -7.62
CA GLU A 33 6.19 -0.84 -8.44
C GLU A 33 5.88 -0.94 -9.94
N THR A 34 5.37 -2.08 -10.42
CA THR A 34 4.93 -2.22 -11.82
C THR A 34 3.90 -1.16 -12.19
N TRP A 35 2.96 -0.86 -11.27
CA TRP A 35 1.95 0.17 -11.49
C TRP A 35 2.50 1.58 -11.27
N MET A 36 3.21 1.80 -10.16
CA MET A 36 3.65 3.15 -9.81
C MET A 36 4.71 3.68 -10.77
N ASN A 37 5.56 2.83 -11.34
CA ASN A 37 6.53 3.23 -12.36
C ASN A 37 5.87 3.78 -13.64
N GLN A 38 4.57 3.57 -13.85
CA GLN A 38 3.85 4.19 -14.96
C GLN A 38 3.64 5.69 -14.69
N ASN A 39 3.54 6.10 -13.43
CA ASN A 39 3.34 7.49 -13.03
C ASN A 39 4.68 8.27 -13.01
N PRO A 40 4.84 9.33 -13.84
CA PRO A 40 6.07 10.14 -13.86
C PRO A 40 6.41 10.79 -12.51
N ALA A 41 5.41 11.24 -11.75
CA ALA A 41 5.63 11.88 -10.45
C ALA A 41 6.25 10.90 -9.44
N PHE A 42 5.81 9.65 -9.47
CA PHE A 42 6.39 8.60 -8.64
C PHE A 42 7.84 8.30 -9.03
N ARG A 43 8.13 8.19 -10.34
CA ARG A 43 9.50 7.96 -10.83
C ARG A 43 10.48 9.04 -10.35
N ASN A 44 10.06 10.30 -10.37
CA ASN A 44 10.88 11.41 -9.87
C ASN A 44 11.14 11.28 -8.36
N SER A 45 10.09 11.02 -7.57
CA SER A 45 10.22 10.81 -6.11
C SER A 45 11.17 9.66 -5.75
N VAL A 46 11.11 8.56 -6.50
CA VAL A 46 12.04 7.43 -6.33
C VAL A 46 13.47 7.81 -6.69
N ALA A 47 13.68 8.56 -7.78
CA ALA A 47 15.00 9.04 -8.18
C ALA A 47 15.63 9.97 -7.11
N GLU A 48 14.80 10.68 -6.35
CA GLU A 48 15.19 11.50 -5.19
C GLU A 48 15.41 10.67 -3.90
N GLY A 49 15.30 9.34 -3.98
CA GLY A 49 15.53 8.43 -2.85
C GLY A 49 14.33 8.25 -1.92
N ASN A 50 13.15 8.75 -2.28
CA ASN A 50 11.96 8.71 -1.45
C ASN A 50 11.07 7.51 -1.80
N LYS A 51 11.21 6.43 -1.04
CA LYS A 51 10.29 5.27 -1.07
C LYS A 51 9.73 5.04 0.33
N THR A 52 8.60 5.67 0.63
CA THR A 52 7.93 5.54 1.94
C THR A 52 6.53 4.99 1.75
N ALA A 53 6.15 4.02 2.57
CA ALA A 53 4.80 3.45 2.60
C ALA A 53 4.21 3.56 4.01
N PHE A 54 2.98 4.05 4.12
CA PHE A 54 2.20 3.98 5.35
C PHE A 54 1.11 2.92 5.20
N ILE A 55 1.29 1.80 5.88
CA ILE A 55 0.41 0.64 5.78
C ILE A 55 -0.69 0.80 6.83
N ILE A 56 -1.94 0.87 6.39
CA ILE A 56 -3.09 0.92 7.29
C ILE A 56 -3.82 -0.41 7.18
N THR A 57 -4.02 -1.09 8.31
CA THR A 57 -4.71 -2.38 8.37
C THR A 57 -5.48 -2.53 9.68
N ASP A 58 -6.32 -3.54 9.79
CA ASP A 58 -7.03 -3.85 11.03
C ASP A 58 -6.37 -5.00 11.81
N ARG A 59 -6.71 -5.13 13.10
CA ARG A 59 -6.16 -6.16 13.99
C ARG A 59 -6.31 -7.60 13.49
N ASN A 60 -7.36 -7.93 12.74
CA ASN A 60 -7.59 -9.30 12.27
C ASN A 60 -6.60 -9.67 11.16
N LEU A 61 -6.23 -8.70 10.32
CA LEU A 61 -5.34 -8.91 9.17
C LEU A 61 -3.88 -8.62 9.49
N ALA A 62 -3.62 -7.80 10.52
CA ALA A 62 -2.28 -7.35 10.89
C ALA A 62 -1.30 -8.52 11.08
N ALA A 63 -1.67 -9.53 11.86
CA ALA A 63 -0.80 -10.69 12.09
C ALA A 63 -0.65 -11.60 10.85
N LEU A 64 -1.64 -11.61 9.95
CA LEU A 64 -1.71 -12.55 8.83
C LEU A 64 -0.94 -12.08 7.60
N HIS A 65 -1.00 -10.78 7.29
CA HIS A 65 -0.54 -10.26 5.99
C HIS A 65 0.54 -9.19 6.10
N THR A 66 0.50 -8.33 7.13
CA THR A 66 1.44 -7.23 7.29
C THR A 66 2.90 -7.67 7.26
N PRO A 67 3.33 -8.75 7.96
CA PRO A 67 4.74 -9.16 7.94
C PRO A 67 5.24 -9.51 6.53
N LYS A 68 4.38 -10.09 5.68
CA LYS A 68 4.73 -10.42 4.29
C LYS A 68 4.88 -9.16 3.45
N ILE A 69 3.99 -8.19 3.64
CA ILE A 69 3.99 -6.92 2.92
C ILE A 69 5.20 -6.07 3.33
N GLU A 70 5.44 -5.89 4.63
CA GLU A 70 6.61 -5.14 5.15
C GLU A 70 7.92 -5.76 4.66
N LYS A 71 8.05 -7.10 4.71
CA LYS A 71 9.21 -7.79 4.17
C LYS A 71 9.39 -7.57 2.67
N SER A 72 8.30 -7.63 1.89
CA SER A 72 8.32 -7.38 0.45
C SER A 72 8.79 -5.96 0.13
N LEU A 73 8.24 -4.97 0.84
CA LEU A 73 8.60 -3.55 0.72
C LEU A 73 10.06 -3.29 1.10
N ALA A 74 10.50 -3.79 2.26
CA ALA A 74 11.87 -3.65 2.73
C ALA A 74 12.89 -4.24 1.74
N ALA A 75 12.59 -5.41 1.15
CA ALA A 75 13.44 -6.03 0.13
C ALA A 75 13.59 -5.18 -1.15
N ARG A 76 12.67 -4.24 -1.39
CA ARG A 76 12.69 -3.28 -2.51
C ARG A 76 13.19 -1.88 -2.11
N GLY A 77 13.71 -1.74 -0.89
CA GLY A 77 14.28 -0.50 -0.37
C GLY A 77 13.26 0.52 0.13
N TRP A 78 12.02 0.09 0.40
CA TRP A 78 11.00 0.96 0.98
C TRP A 78 11.19 1.10 2.49
N LYS A 79 11.03 2.31 2.99
CA LYS A 79 10.75 2.57 4.40
C LYS A 79 9.25 2.41 4.59
N SER A 80 8.83 1.65 5.59
CA SER A 80 7.40 1.51 5.88
C SER A 80 7.11 1.71 7.36
N LYS A 81 5.92 2.26 7.64
CA LYS A 81 5.34 2.29 8.99
C LYS A 81 3.92 1.74 8.90
N THR A 82 3.56 0.90 9.86
CA THR A 82 2.23 0.29 9.93
C THR A 82 1.41 0.93 11.03
N ALA A 83 0.18 1.33 10.71
CA ALA A 83 -0.86 1.66 11.66
C ALA A 83 -1.91 0.54 11.68
N VAL A 84 -2.12 -0.04 12.87
CA VAL A 84 -3.14 -1.07 13.09
C VAL A 84 -4.33 -0.44 13.80
N ILE A 85 -5.52 -0.55 13.20
CA ILE A 85 -6.77 -0.02 13.74
C ILE A 85 -7.72 -1.14 14.18
N GLU A 86 -8.80 -0.77 14.88
CA GLU A 86 -9.86 -1.70 15.22
C GLU A 86 -10.64 -2.17 13.99
N ALA A 87 -10.92 -3.46 13.94
CA ALA A 87 -11.75 -4.05 12.90
C ALA A 87 -13.22 -3.65 13.08
N GLY A 88 -13.92 -3.51 11.95
CA GLY A 88 -15.37 -3.28 11.90
C GLY A 88 -15.76 -1.85 11.50
N GLU A 89 -17.02 -1.68 11.07
CA GLU A 89 -17.51 -0.43 10.47
C GLU A 89 -17.37 0.81 11.36
N LYS A 90 -17.41 0.62 12.69
CA LYS A 90 -17.26 1.71 13.66
C LYS A 90 -15.91 2.42 13.58
N SER A 91 -14.85 1.76 13.09
CA SER A 91 -13.54 2.40 12.92
C SER A 91 -13.48 3.31 11.69
N LYS A 92 -14.46 3.25 10.78
CA LYS A 92 -14.61 4.22 9.68
C LYS A 92 -15.24 5.51 10.20
N SER A 93 -14.44 6.26 10.95
CA SER A 93 -14.84 7.51 11.58
C SER A 93 -13.81 8.60 11.35
N LEU A 94 -14.27 9.86 11.45
CA LEU A 94 -13.40 11.03 11.35
C LEU A 94 -12.31 11.05 12.43
N THR A 95 -12.61 10.53 13.62
CA THR A 95 -11.64 10.43 14.70
C THR A 95 -10.47 9.51 14.33
N VAL A 96 -10.75 8.34 13.76
CA VAL A 96 -9.71 7.38 13.36
C VAL A 96 -8.86 7.96 12.24
N ILE A 97 -9.47 8.52 11.18
CA ILE A 97 -8.68 9.09 10.09
C ILE A 97 -7.83 10.29 10.54
N SER A 98 -8.32 11.12 11.46
CA SER A 98 -7.52 12.21 12.05
C SER A 98 -6.26 11.67 12.71
N SER A 99 -6.38 10.60 13.53
CA SER A 99 -5.21 10.00 14.18
C SER A 99 -4.22 9.36 13.20
N LEU A 100 -4.68 8.91 12.03
CA LEU A 100 -3.82 8.38 10.98
C LEU A 100 -3.05 9.51 10.27
N TYR A 101 -3.67 10.68 10.08
CA TYR A 101 -2.99 11.87 9.58
C TYR A 101 -1.90 12.36 10.54
N ASP A 102 -2.17 12.36 11.85
CA ASP A 102 -1.16 12.72 12.86
C ASP A 102 0.07 11.81 12.74
N GLN A 103 -0.13 10.50 12.58
CA GLN A 103 0.96 9.54 12.37
C GLN A 103 1.73 9.75 11.06
N LEU A 104 1.06 10.17 9.98
CA LEU A 104 1.71 10.53 8.72
C LEU A 104 2.63 11.75 8.89
N VAL A 105 2.17 12.76 9.62
CA VAL A 105 2.96 13.97 9.94
C VAL A 105 4.19 13.60 10.76
N GLU A 106 4.05 12.73 11.77
CA GLU A 106 5.17 12.27 12.60
C GLU A 106 6.31 11.63 11.80
N ILE A 107 5.97 10.88 10.74
CA ILE A 107 6.98 10.23 9.89
C ILE A 107 7.50 11.11 8.76
N LYS A 108 7.04 12.36 8.66
CA LYS A 108 7.41 13.30 7.59
C LYS A 108 7.19 12.68 6.19
N ALA A 109 6.05 12.01 6.03
CA ALA A 109 5.62 11.44 4.77
C ALA A 109 5.37 12.53 3.71
#